data_AF-A0A1G2C724-F1
#
_entry.id   AF-A0A1G2C724-F1
#
_cell.length_a   1.000
_cell.length_b   1.000
_cell.length_c   1.000
_cell.angle_alpha   90.00
_cell.angle_beta   90.00
_cell.angle_gamma   90.00
#
_symmetry.space_group_name_H-M   'P 1'
#
loop_
_entity.id
_entity.type
_entity.pdbx_description
1 polymer ?
#
loop_
_entity_poly.entity_id
_entity_poly.type
_entity_poly.pdbx_seq_one_letter_code
_entity_poly.pdbx_strand_id
1 'polypeptide(L)'
;MKKLLIGSLGLMAALVISPMFAAFEAHVINVTAQIENALFVHPASRLFGTVFPQEHLEQGIFVTFSESFSEEDQTRVGTVEYAIKQKPKPRPAYETQVGVDNARAWCHNNYPAAPYSSSDPSWQTYLQNCYPSLCPYLSKTADGNPAPGNDTSIPAFHDPFATSSVAHGKINKFGTDVGDNWIIDLAVPCFTGQCAQDWPSFVASQNPLADPNAYMLPPELEHEVFGCNLWFEVTDIY
;
A
#
# COMPACT_ATOMS: atom_id res chain seq x y z
N MET A 1 -5.71 -75.47 80.81
CA MET A 1 -4.33 -75.01 81.02
C MET A 1 -4.05 -73.86 80.05
N LYS A 2 -3.60 -72.71 80.58
CA LYS A 2 -2.77 -71.61 79.98
C LYS A 2 -2.50 -71.72 78.45
N LYS A 3 -2.67 -70.72 77.58
CA LYS A 3 -2.55 -69.24 77.65
C LYS A 3 -2.90 -68.62 76.26
N LEU A 4 -3.27 -67.33 76.26
CA LEU A 4 -3.03 -66.27 75.24
C LEU A 4 -3.75 -66.34 73.87
N LEU A 5 -4.61 -65.34 73.62
CA LEU A 5 -4.94 -64.73 72.31
C LEU A 5 -5.45 -63.31 72.59
N ILE A 6 -4.55 -62.37 72.90
CA ILE A 6 -4.17 -61.23 72.03
C ILE A 6 -5.34 -60.70 71.21
N GLY A 7 -5.99 -59.68 71.75
CA GLY A 7 -6.98 -58.86 71.07
C GLY A 7 -6.31 -57.77 70.23
N SER A 8 -6.92 -57.54 69.06
CA SER A 8 -7.09 -56.27 68.36
C SER A 8 -5.85 -55.42 68.05
N LEU A 9 -5.28 -55.60 66.86
CA LEU A 9 -4.96 -54.52 65.90
C LEU A 9 -4.41 -55.14 64.62
N GLY A 10 -5.30 -55.42 63.66
CA GLY A 10 -4.90 -55.96 62.36
C GLY A 10 -6.06 -56.50 61.55
N LEU A 11 -6.80 -55.61 60.88
CA LEU A 11 -7.41 -55.89 59.57
C LEU A 11 -7.78 -54.55 58.93
N MET A 12 -6.95 -54.11 57.99
CA MET A 12 -7.32 -53.97 56.57
C MET A 12 -8.53 -53.08 56.30
N ALA A 13 -8.26 -51.80 56.11
CA ALA A 13 -8.82 -51.07 54.98
C ALA A 13 -7.64 -50.36 54.29
N ALA A 14 -6.91 -51.12 53.47
CA ALA A 14 -6.10 -50.52 52.43
C ALA A 14 -7.06 -49.78 51.50
N LEU A 15 -7.25 -48.48 51.77
CA LEU A 15 -7.84 -47.56 50.82
C LEU A 15 -6.95 -47.59 49.60
N VAL A 16 -7.38 -48.39 48.63
CA VAL A 16 -6.89 -48.38 47.26
C VAL A 16 -7.16 -46.97 46.73
N ILE A 17 -6.21 -46.06 46.94
CA ILE A 17 -6.10 -44.86 46.15
C ILE A 17 -5.55 -45.35 44.81
N SER A 18 -6.42 -45.94 43.99
CA SER A 18 -6.12 -46.09 42.57
C SER A 18 -5.98 -44.67 42.04
N PRO A 19 -4.81 -44.25 41.55
CA PRO A 19 -4.79 -43.09 40.68
C PRO A 19 -5.62 -43.52 39.46
N MET A 20 -6.84 -42.97 39.34
CA MET A 20 -7.52 -42.93 38.06
C MET A 20 -6.65 -42.02 37.19
N PHE A 21 -5.63 -42.60 36.57
CA PHE A 21 -4.94 -41.95 35.46
C PHE A 21 -5.99 -41.80 34.36
N ALA A 22 -6.68 -40.66 34.35
CA ALA A 22 -7.33 -40.19 33.16
C ALA A 22 -6.23 -40.10 32.09
N ALA A 23 -6.30 -40.97 31.09
CA ALA A 23 -5.45 -40.87 29.92
C ALA A 23 -5.85 -39.57 29.20
N PHE A 24 -5.14 -38.48 29.48
CA PHE A 24 -5.23 -37.27 28.69
C PHE A 24 -4.34 -37.48 27.46
N GLU A 25 -4.95 -37.96 26.38
CA GLU A 25 -4.32 -38.04 25.07
C GLU A 25 -4.26 -36.62 24.49
N ALA A 26 -3.15 -35.93 24.73
CA ALA A 26 -2.89 -34.62 24.16
C ALA A 26 -2.08 -34.78 22.88
N HIS A 27 -2.69 -34.46 21.74
CA HIS A 27 -1.99 -34.33 20.48
C HIS A 27 -1.64 -32.87 20.27
N VAL A 28 -0.34 -32.58 20.14
CA VAL A 28 0.13 -31.25 19.74
C VAL A 28 0.55 -31.34 18.29
N ILE A 29 -0.18 -30.65 17.42
CA ILE A 29 0.21 -30.45 16.02
C ILE A 29 0.99 -29.14 15.96
N ASN A 30 2.27 -29.22 15.59
CA ASN A 30 3.08 -28.03 15.38
C ASN A 30 2.67 -27.35 14.07
N VAL A 31 2.14 -26.13 14.16
CA VAL A 31 1.76 -25.31 13.01
C VAL A 31 2.68 -24.10 12.95
N THR A 32 3.49 -24.02 11.91
CA THR A 32 4.36 -22.88 11.61
C THR A 32 4.16 -22.45 10.17
N ALA A 33 4.11 -21.15 9.91
CA ALA A 33 4.02 -20.59 8.56
C ALA A 33 4.97 -19.40 8.42
N GLN A 34 5.64 -19.31 7.27
CA GLN A 34 6.42 -18.13 6.86
C GLN A 34 5.50 -17.26 5.99
N ILE A 35 5.44 -15.97 6.32
CA ILE A 35 4.59 -15.00 5.63
C ILE A 35 5.50 -14.11 4.80
N GLU A 36 5.28 -14.07 3.49
CA GLU A 36 6.04 -13.25 2.55
C GLU A 36 5.12 -12.39 1.69
N ASN A 37 5.69 -11.32 1.10
CA ASN A 37 4.97 -10.47 0.17
C ASN A 37 4.87 -11.16 -1.19
N ALA A 38 3.74 -11.05 -1.87
CA ALA A 38 3.54 -11.69 -3.18
C ALA A 38 4.22 -10.94 -4.33
N LEU A 39 4.45 -9.63 -4.18
CA LEU A 39 4.97 -8.77 -5.23
C LEU A 39 6.37 -8.26 -4.92
N PHE A 40 7.17 -8.16 -5.98
CA PHE A 40 8.38 -7.37 -6.04
C PHE A 40 8.12 -6.13 -6.90
N VAL A 41 8.27 -4.95 -6.30
CA VAL A 41 8.08 -3.66 -6.98
C VAL A 41 9.42 -2.94 -7.02
N HIS A 42 9.91 -2.67 -8.23
CA HIS A 42 11.19 -1.99 -8.42
C HIS A 42 11.07 -0.70 -9.23
N PRO A 43 11.68 0.39 -8.76
CA PRO A 43 12.39 0.54 -7.49
C PRO A 43 11.46 0.98 -6.37
N ALA A 44 11.93 0.80 -5.14
CA ALA A 44 11.20 1.17 -3.94
C ALA A 44 10.93 2.69 -3.79
N SER A 45 11.67 3.54 -4.51
CA SER A 45 11.48 4.99 -4.46
C SER A 45 11.83 5.67 -5.78
N ARG A 46 11.07 6.72 -6.09
CA ARG A 46 11.29 7.62 -7.23
C ARG A 46 11.39 9.06 -6.75
N LEU A 47 12.37 9.78 -7.32
CA LEU A 47 12.62 11.20 -7.05
C LEU A 47 12.66 11.91 -8.39
N PHE A 48 11.82 12.93 -8.57
CA PHE A 48 11.80 13.77 -9.76
C PHE A 48 12.77 14.96 -9.66
N GLY A 49 13.25 15.29 -8.46
CA GLY A 49 14.17 16.40 -8.23
C GLY A 49 13.47 17.76 -8.34
N THR A 50 14.22 18.79 -8.77
CA THR A 50 13.66 20.10 -9.10
C THR A 50 13.02 20.03 -10.48
N VAL A 51 11.76 20.42 -10.54
CA VAL A 51 10.97 20.42 -11.77
C VAL A 51 10.42 21.82 -12.04
N PHE A 52 10.12 22.11 -13.30
CA PHE A 52 9.57 23.40 -13.71
C PHE A 52 8.07 23.31 -14.04
N PRO A 53 7.29 24.38 -13.84
CA PRO A 53 5.89 24.41 -14.24
C PRO A 53 5.68 23.94 -15.69
N GLN A 54 4.70 23.08 -15.91
CA GLN A 54 4.36 22.50 -17.22
C GLN A 54 5.45 21.62 -17.84
N GLU A 55 6.40 21.14 -17.04
CA GLU A 55 7.29 20.06 -17.43
C GLU A 55 6.55 18.70 -17.39
N HIS A 56 6.97 17.77 -18.25
CA HIS A 56 6.47 16.40 -18.28
C HIS A 56 7.64 15.43 -18.13
N LEU A 57 7.63 14.61 -17.07
CA LEU A 57 8.71 13.70 -16.75
C LEU A 57 8.20 12.27 -16.62
N GLU A 58 8.90 11.31 -17.20
CA GLU A 58 8.49 9.89 -17.20
C GLU A 58 9.48 9.05 -16.40
N GLN A 59 8.98 8.15 -15.55
CA GLN A 59 9.81 7.19 -14.81
C GLN A 59 9.18 5.79 -14.82
N GLY A 60 9.94 4.79 -15.27
CA GLY A 60 9.49 3.40 -15.28
C GLY A 60 9.48 2.75 -13.89
N ILE A 61 8.53 1.85 -13.64
CA ILE A 61 8.47 0.93 -12.50
C ILE A 61 8.20 -0.46 -13.07
N PHE A 62 8.81 -1.47 -12.47
CA PHE A 62 8.59 -2.87 -12.81
C PHE A 62 7.93 -3.59 -11.63
N VAL A 63 6.88 -4.34 -11.91
CA VAL A 63 6.16 -5.16 -10.93
C VAL A 63 6.20 -6.61 -11.38
N THR A 64 6.62 -7.52 -10.50
CA THR A 64 6.59 -8.95 -10.77
C THR A 64 6.37 -9.72 -9.47
N PHE A 65 6.39 -11.05 -9.53
CA PHE A 65 6.35 -11.90 -8.36
C PHE A 65 7.57 -11.69 -7.47
N SER A 66 7.38 -11.78 -6.16
CA SER A 66 8.51 -11.85 -5.23
C SER A 66 9.33 -13.13 -5.46
N GLU A 67 10.53 -13.17 -4.89
CA GLU A 67 11.43 -14.33 -5.02
C GLU A 67 10.74 -15.63 -4.59
N SER A 68 10.13 -15.66 -3.40
CA SER A 68 9.41 -16.84 -2.89
C SER A 68 8.17 -17.23 -3.69
N PHE A 69 7.51 -16.27 -4.34
CA PHE A 69 6.38 -16.56 -5.23
C PHE A 69 6.85 -16.97 -6.63
N SER A 70 8.12 -16.73 -6.97
CA SER A 70 8.74 -17.09 -8.25
C SER A 70 9.38 -18.48 -8.24
N GLU A 71 9.64 -19.08 -7.07
CA GLU A 71 10.28 -20.41 -6.96
C GLU A 71 9.52 -21.51 -7.71
N GLU A 72 10.26 -22.45 -8.31
CA GLU A 72 9.68 -23.49 -9.20
C GLU A 72 8.73 -24.46 -8.48
N ASP A 73 8.96 -24.72 -7.19
CA ASP A 73 8.12 -25.59 -6.36
C ASP A 73 6.87 -24.87 -5.81
N GLN A 74 6.84 -23.53 -5.88
CA GLN A 74 5.67 -22.73 -5.60
C GLN A 74 4.71 -22.79 -6.81
N THR A 75 3.78 -23.74 -6.75
CA THR A 75 2.72 -23.96 -7.75
C THR A 75 1.32 -23.55 -7.28
N ARG A 76 1.19 -23.09 -6.03
CA ARG A 76 -0.11 -22.76 -5.42
C ARG A 76 -0.64 -21.40 -5.86
N VAL A 77 0.24 -20.51 -6.35
CA VAL A 77 -0.10 -19.18 -6.85
C VAL A 77 0.35 -19.08 -8.29
N GLY A 78 -0.61 -19.03 -9.20
CA GLY A 78 -0.37 -18.81 -10.62
C GLY A 78 -0.68 -17.39 -11.06
N THR A 79 -1.51 -16.64 -10.33
CA THR A 79 -1.93 -15.30 -10.73
C THR A 79 -2.06 -14.38 -9.52
N VAL A 80 -1.60 -13.14 -9.68
CA VAL A 80 -1.76 -12.08 -8.69
C VAL A 80 -2.39 -10.87 -9.37
N GLU A 81 -3.48 -10.38 -8.80
CA GLU A 81 -4.11 -9.12 -9.18
C GLU A 81 -3.77 -8.08 -8.12
N TYR A 82 -3.50 -6.85 -8.57
CA TYR A 82 -3.11 -5.77 -7.68
C TYR A 82 -3.64 -4.41 -8.13
N ALA A 83 -3.56 -3.45 -7.22
CA ALA A 83 -4.00 -2.08 -7.41
C ALA A 83 -2.86 -1.10 -7.06
N ILE A 84 -2.67 -0.08 -7.90
CA ILE A 84 -1.75 1.03 -7.65
C ILE A 84 -2.55 2.25 -7.20
N LYS A 85 -2.62 2.40 -5.87
CA LYS A 85 -3.30 3.51 -5.20
C LYS A 85 -2.33 4.66 -4.98
N GLN A 86 -2.84 5.88 -4.96
CA GLN A 86 -2.08 7.06 -4.55
C GLN A 86 -2.50 7.48 -3.15
N LYS A 87 -1.53 7.75 -2.29
CA LYS A 87 -1.78 8.19 -0.91
C LYS A 87 -0.94 9.44 -0.62
N PRO A 88 -1.46 10.39 0.17
CA PRO A 88 -0.65 11.53 0.58
C PRO A 88 0.61 11.10 1.32
N LYS A 89 1.70 11.84 1.13
CA LYS A 89 3.00 11.51 1.70
C LYS A 89 3.23 12.25 3.03
N PRO A 90 3.46 11.55 4.16
CA PRO A 90 3.89 12.19 5.40
C PRO A 90 5.30 12.76 5.29
N ARG A 91 5.61 13.76 6.13
CA ARG A 91 6.96 14.30 6.27
C ARG A 91 7.83 13.37 7.13
N PRO A 92 9.13 13.21 6.84
CA PRO A 92 10.02 12.30 7.59
C PRO A 92 10.07 12.57 9.10
N ALA A 93 9.97 13.84 9.51
CA ALA A 93 9.94 14.22 10.91
C ALA A 93 8.70 13.64 11.63
N TYR A 94 7.55 13.67 10.98
CA TYR A 94 6.32 13.12 11.53
C TYR A 94 6.33 11.59 11.53
N GLU A 95 6.84 10.96 10.47
CA GLU A 95 7.05 9.50 10.43
C GLU A 95 7.95 9.03 11.59
N THR A 96 9.01 9.77 11.90
CA THR A 96 9.92 9.45 13.01
C THR A 96 9.22 9.57 14.36
N GLN A 97 8.27 10.49 14.49
CA GLN A 97 7.56 10.76 15.74
C GLN A 97 6.49 9.70 16.06
N VAL A 98 5.67 9.32 15.08
CA VAL A 98 4.49 8.46 15.32
C VAL A 98 4.60 7.07 14.71
N GLY A 99 5.63 6.81 13.92
CA GLY A 99 5.78 5.61 13.12
C GLY A 99 5.16 5.75 11.73
N VAL A 100 5.70 5.02 10.75
CA VAL A 100 5.36 5.14 9.32
C VAL A 100 3.87 4.89 9.06
N ASP A 101 3.30 3.81 9.60
CA ASP A 101 1.91 3.44 9.33
C ASP A 101 0.92 4.45 9.94
N ASN A 102 1.18 4.90 11.16
CA ASN A 102 0.37 5.92 11.82
C ASN A 102 0.44 7.26 11.08
N ALA A 103 1.64 7.66 10.63
CA ALA A 103 1.82 8.90 9.88
C ALA A 103 1.06 8.86 8.54
N ARG A 104 1.14 7.74 7.82
CA ARG A 104 0.41 7.53 6.56
C ARG A 104 -1.10 7.55 6.76
N ALA A 105 -1.60 6.82 7.76
CA ALA A 105 -3.02 6.81 8.10
C ALA A 105 -3.52 8.20 8.49
N TRP A 106 -2.74 8.95 9.27
CA TRP A 106 -3.08 10.31 9.65
C TRP A 106 -3.17 11.23 8.44
N CYS A 107 -2.19 11.24 7.53
CA CYS A 107 -2.24 12.08 6.33
C CYS A 107 -3.42 11.72 5.42
N HIS A 108 -3.76 10.43 5.31
CA HIS A 108 -4.92 10.02 4.53
C HIS A 108 -6.24 10.50 5.15
N ASN A 109 -6.40 10.33 6.46
CA ASN A 109 -7.66 10.63 7.16
C ASN A 109 -7.86 12.12 7.46
N ASN A 110 -6.80 12.93 7.43
CA ASN A 110 -6.84 14.36 7.77
C ASN A 110 -6.58 15.26 6.54
N TYR A 111 -6.65 14.71 5.32
CA TYR A 111 -6.56 15.53 4.11
C TYR A 111 -7.75 16.52 4.08
N PRO A 112 -7.51 17.85 4.03
CA PRO A 112 -8.61 18.81 4.08
C PRO A 112 -9.51 18.72 2.84
N ALA A 113 -10.83 18.72 3.06
CA ALA A 113 -11.81 18.64 1.98
C ALA A 113 -11.99 19.96 1.21
N ALA A 114 -11.69 21.09 1.85
CA ALA A 114 -11.73 22.40 1.21
C ALA A 114 -10.45 22.64 0.39
N PRO A 115 -10.52 23.39 -0.73
CA PRO A 115 -9.33 23.83 -1.44
C PRO A 115 -8.33 24.52 -0.50
N TYR A 116 -7.04 24.42 -0.84
CA TYR A 116 -5.99 25.04 -0.04
C TYR A 116 -6.25 26.52 0.22
N SER A 117 -6.09 26.90 1.49
CA SER A 117 -6.11 28.30 1.92
C SER A 117 -5.12 28.48 3.06
N SER A 118 -4.25 29.47 2.94
CA SER A 118 -3.25 29.80 3.97
C SER A 118 -3.87 30.26 5.29
N SER A 119 -5.12 30.72 5.28
CA SER A 119 -5.87 31.14 6.46
C SER A 119 -6.64 30.00 7.14
N ASP A 120 -6.73 28.82 6.53
CA ASP A 120 -7.41 27.66 7.09
C ASP A 120 -6.46 26.89 8.04
N PRO A 121 -6.77 26.81 9.35
CA PRO A 121 -5.95 26.08 10.31
C PRO A 121 -5.79 24.59 9.98
N SER A 122 -6.76 23.98 9.30
CA SER A 122 -6.71 22.56 8.93
C SER A 122 -5.58 22.29 7.94
N TRP A 123 -5.40 23.18 6.95
CA TRP A 123 -4.26 23.14 6.03
C TRP A 123 -2.93 23.39 6.73
N GLN A 124 -2.87 24.31 7.69
CA GLN A 124 -1.65 24.56 8.46
C GLN A 124 -1.22 23.32 9.26
N THR A 125 -2.15 22.68 9.98
CA THR A 125 -1.88 21.43 10.71
C THR A 125 -1.52 20.30 9.76
N TYR A 126 -2.20 20.18 8.62
CA TYR A 126 -1.91 19.16 7.63
C TYR A 126 -0.49 19.30 7.06
N LEU A 127 -0.10 20.51 6.64
CA LEU A 127 1.20 20.77 6.01
C LEU A 127 2.40 20.69 6.96
N GLN A 128 2.16 20.74 8.28
CA GLN A 128 3.19 20.45 9.29
C GLN A 128 3.57 18.96 9.29
N ASN A 129 2.61 18.07 9.04
CA ASN A 129 2.78 16.62 9.15
C ASN A 129 2.95 15.93 7.80
N CYS A 130 2.40 16.51 6.74
CA CYS A 130 2.28 15.92 5.41
C CYS A 130 2.78 16.90 4.35
N TYR A 131 3.23 16.37 3.21
CA TYR A 131 3.54 17.20 2.05
C TYR A 131 2.24 17.65 1.35
N PRO A 132 2.23 18.82 0.68
CA PRO A 132 1.27 19.11 -0.38
C PRO A 132 1.19 17.94 -1.37
N SER A 133 -0.02 17.62 -1.83
CA SER A 133 -0.24 16.40 -2.61
C SER A 133 0.28 16.55 -4.03
N LEU A 134 1.17 15.64 -4.45
CA LEU A 134 1.57 15.48 -5.85
C LEU A 134 0.64 14.50 -6.61
N CYS A 135 -0.22 13.79 -5.89
CA CYS A 135 -0.98 12.66 -6.45
C CYS A 135 -1.88 13.00 -7.65
N PRO A 136 -2.57 14.15 -7.71
CA PRO A 136 -3.39 14.51 -8.88
C PRO A 136 -2.60 14.62 -10.18
N TYR A 137 -1.29 14.81 -10.10
CA TYR A 137 -0.41 15.14 -11.23
C TYR A 137 0.39 13.94 -11.74
N LEU A 138 0.19 12.78 -11.12
CA LEU A 138 0.90 11.55 -11.43
C LEU A 138 -0.01 10.61 -12.23
N SER A 139 0.36 10.31 -13.48
CA SER A 139 -0.26 9.24 -14.26
C SER A 139 0.30 7.88 -13.86
N LYS A 140 -0.40 6.81 -14.27
CA LYS A 140 0.07 5.43 -14.26
C LYS A 140 -0.32 4.83 -15.60
N THR A 141 0.65 4.62 -16.47
CA THR A 141 0.44 4.08 -17.81
C THR A 141 0.94 2.64 -17.84
N ALA A 142 0.04 1.71 -18.17
CA ALA A 142 0.36 0.28 -18.31
C ALA A 142 1.09 0.00 -19.63
N ASP A 143 1.86 -1.08 -19.69
CA ASP A 143 2.59 -1.48 -20.90
C ASP A 143 1.72 -2.14 -21.99
N GLY A 144 0.46 -2.46 -21.67
CA GLY A 144 -0.50 -3.07 -22.59
C GLY A 144 -0.25 -4.55 -22.87
N ASN A 145 0.59 -5.22 -22.07
CA ASN A 145 0.82 -6.66 -22.16
C ASN A 145 -0.12 -7.42 -21.22
N PRO A 146 -0.58 -8.63 -21.59
CA PRO A 146 -0.60 -9.17 -22.95
C PRO A 146 -1.67 -8.44 -23.78
N ALA A 147 -1.45 -8.27 -25.09
CA ALA A 147 -2.42 -7.58 -25.96
C ALA A 147 -3.84 -8.21 -25.89
N PRO A 148 -4.92 -7.41 -25.73
CA PRO A 148 -4.98 -5.94 -25.85
C PRO A 148 -4.66 -5.14 -24.57
N GLY A 149 -4.13 -5.77 -23.53
CA GLY A 149 -3.89 -5.23 -22.20
C GLY A 149 -4.90 -5.80 -21.19
N ASN A 150 -4.41 -6.32 -20.07
CA ASN A 150 -5.20 -6.72 -18.89
C ASN A 150 -5.16 -5.67 -17.78
N ASP A 151 -4.36 -4.61 -17.96
CA ASP A 151 -4.13 -3.56 -17.00
C ASP A 151 -4.93 -2.29 -17.29
N THR A 152 -5.25 -1.53 -16.24
CA THR A 152 -5.99 -0.27 -16.35
C THR A 152 -5.10 0.91 -15.99
N SER A 153 -4.89 1.81 -16.96
CA SER A 153 -4.13 3.05 -16.79
C SER A 153 -4.95 4.16 -16.15
N ILE A 154 -4.29 5.11 -15.50
CA ILE A 154 -4.89 6.34 -14.94
C ILE A 154 -4.11 7.54 -15.47
N PRO A 155 -4.75 8.48 -16.19
CA PRO A 155 -4.07 9.69 -16.66
C PRO A 155 -3.75 10.62 -15.48
N ALA A 156 -2.86 11.59 -15.69
CA ALA A 156 -2.68 12.70 -14.75
C ALA A 156 -3.92 13.62 -14.74
N PHE A 157 -3.93 14.62 -13.86
CA PHE A 157 -5.04 15.56 -13.66
C PHE A 157 -6.36 14.85 -13.33
N HIS A 158 -6.32 14.02 -12.29
CA HIS A 158 -7.48 13.31 -11.75
C HIS A 158 -7.65 13.58 -10.25
N ASP A 159 -8.82 13.26 -9.70
CA ASP A 159 -9.04 13.25 -8.25
C ASP A 159 -8.40 11.99 -7.65
N PRO A 160 -7.32 12.10 -6.86
CA PRO A 160 -6.62 10.93 -6.31
C PRO A 160 -7.44 10.16 -5.25
N PHE A 161 -8.55 10.73 -4.76
CA PHE A 161 -9.43 10.09 -3.78
C PHE A 161 -10.66 9.42 -4.42
N ALA A 162 -10.90 9.64 -5.71
CA ALA A 162 -11.98 8.97 -6.42
C ALA A 162 -11.70 7.47 -6.54
N THR A 163 -12.75 6.65 -6.40
CA THR A 163 -12.64 5.19 -6.55
C THR A 163 -12.22 4.76 -7.95
N SER A 164 -12.43 5.63 -8.95
CA SER A 164 -12.00 5.44 -10.34
C SER A 164 -10.52 5.73 -10.57
N SER A 165 -9.80 6.28 -9.59
CA SER A 165 -8.41 6.74 -9.73
C SER A 165 -7.38 5.70 -9.30
N VAL A 166 -7.73 4.44 -9.48
CA VAL A 166 -6.92 3.28 -9.12
C VAL A 166 -6.52 2.58 -10.41
N ALA A 167 -5.21 2.45 -10.63
CA ALA A 167 -4.71 1.60 -11.71
C ALA A 167 -4.73 0.15 -11.23
N HIS A 168 -5.12 -0.76 -12.11
CA HIS A 168 -5.21 -2.19 -11.81
C HIS A 168 -4.22 -2.94 -12.68
N GLY A 169 -3.49 -3.86 -12.06
CA GLY A 169 -2.50 -4.71 -12.72
C GLY A 169 -2.77 -6.19 -12.48
N LYS A 170 -2.36 -7.05 -13.41
CA LYS A 170 -2.53 -8.50 -13.28
C LYS A 170 -1.34 -9.25 -13.87
N ILE A 171 -0.62 -10.00 -13.02
CA ILE A 171 0.47 -10.86 -13.47
C ILE A 171 0.11 -12.34 -13.36
N ASN A 172 0.58 -13.15 -14.31
CA ASN A 172 0.40 -14.59 -14.39
C ASN A 172 1.74 -15.32 -14.59
N LYS A 173 2.14 -16.10 -13.59
CA LYS A 173 3.41 -16.84 -13.54
C LYS A 173 3.54 -17.89 -14.64
N PHE A 174 2.43 -18.51 -15.04
CA PHE A 174 2.40 -19.59 -16.03
C PHE A 174 2.00 -19.09 -17.43
N GLY A 175 1.72 -17.80 -17.57
CA GLY A 175 1.29 -17.16 -18.81
C GLY A 175 2.43 -16.45 -19.53
N THR A 176 2.05 -15.59 -20.46
CA THR A 176 2.97 -14.71 -21.20
C THR A 176 3.25 -13.39 -20.47
N ASP A 177 2.64 -13.20 -19.31
CA ASP A 177 2.59 -11.94 -18.59
C ASP A 177 3.06 -12.14 -17.15
N VAL A 178 4.37 -12.34 -17.01
CA VAL A 178 5.00 -12.66 -15.72
C VAL A 178 5.37 -11.41 -14.90
N GLY A 179 5.06 -10.22 -15.41
CA GLY A 179 5.42 -8.95 -14.81
C GLY A 179 5.05 -7.77 -15.69
N ASP A 180 4.67 -6.67 -15.05
CA ASP A 180 4.17 -5.47 -15.70
C ASP A 180 5.21 -4.35 -15.64
N ASN A 181 5.36 -3.63 -16.76
CA ASN A 181 6.06 -2.36 -16.78
C ASN A 181 5.06 -1.22 -16.71
N TRP A 182 5.22 -0.36 -15.71
CA TRP A 182 4.43 0.85 -15.55
C TRP A 182 5.29 2.06 -15.86
N ILE A 183 4.72 3.02 -16.59
CA ILE A 183 5.29 4.36 -16.70
C ILE A 183 4.52 5.27 -15.74
N ILE A 184 5.25 5.90 -14.83
CA ILE A 184 4.72 6.91 -13.93
C ILE A 184 5.16 8.27 -14.46
N ASP A 185 4.20 9.05 -14.95
CA ASP A 185 4.48 10.36 -15.48
C ASP A 185 4.08 11.44 -14.49
N LEU A 186 4.94 12.44 -14.32
CA LEU A 186 4.63 13.66 -13.59
C LEU A 186 4.35 14.78 -14.60
N ALA A 187 3.07 15.16 -14.71
CA ALA A 187 2.64 16.35 -15.43
C ALA A 187 2.63 17.54 -14.47
N VAL A 188 3.70 18.33 -14.47
CA VAL A 188 3.94 19.34 -13.43
C VAL A 188 2.92 20.48 -13.57
N PRO A 189 2.15 20.80 -12.51
CA PRO A 189 1.22 21.90 -12.56
C PRO A 189 1.92 23.26 -12.61
N CYS A 190 1.20 24.25 -13.12
CA CYS A 190 1.54 25.65 -12.94
C CYS A 190 0.82 26.26 -11.74
N PHE A 191 1.31 27.40 -11.26
CA PHE A 191 0.64 28.20 -10.25
C PHE A 191 -0.38 29.15 -10.88
N THR A 192 -1.45 29.42 -10.14
CA THR A 192 -2.53 30.30 -10.57
C THR A 192 -1.98 31.68 -10.96
N GLY A 193 -2.32 32.15 -12.17
CA GLY A 193 -1.82 33.41 -12.70
C GLY A 193 -0.39 33.38 -13.27
N GLN A 194 0.29 32.23 -13.20
CA GLN A 194 1.64 32.01 -13.73
C GLN A 194 1.69 30.94 -14.85
N CYS A 195 0.54 30.38 -15.22
CA CYS A 195 0.45 29.40 -16.29
C CYS A 195 0.72 30.02 -17.67
N ALA A 196 1.45 29.30 -18.52
CA ALA A 196 1.56 29.65 -19.94
C ALA A 196 0.20 29.54 -20.65
N GLN A 197 0.08 30.21 -21.80
CA GLN A 197 -1.19 30.32 -22.54
C GLN A 197 -1.75 28.98 -23.03
N ASP A 198 -0.88 28.00 -23.23
CA ASP A 198 -1.19 26.64 -23.69
C ASP A 198 -1.54 25.68 -22.54
N TRP A 199 -1.62 26.15 -21.29
CA TRP A 199 -2.02 25.33 -20.15
C TRP A 199 -3.27 24.46 -20.39
N PRO A 200 -4.38 24.98 -20.97
CA PRO A 200 -5.53 24.14 -21.28
C PRO A 200 -5.21 22.98 -22.23
N SER A 201 -4.35 23.23 -23.23
CA SER A 201 -3.92 22.22 -24.19
C SER A 201 -2.99 21.19 -23.55
N PHE A 202 -2.12 21.62 -22.62
CA PHE A 202 -1.26 20.73 -21.84
C PHE A 202 -2.07 19.81 -20.94
N VAL A 203 -3.06 20.33 -20.22
CA VAL A 203 -3.95 19.49 -19.39
C VAL A 203 -4.74 18.51 -20.26
N ALA A 204 -5.32 18.99 -21.36
CA ALA A 204 -6.14 18.16 -22.25
C ALA A 204 -5.33 17.06 -22.97
N SER A 205 -4.03 17.26 -23.21
CA SER A 205 -3.18 16.23 -23.82
C SER A 205 -2.89 15.07 -22.88
N GLN A 206 -2.89 15.32 -21.57
CA GLN A 206 -2.72 14.31 -20.53
C GLN A 206 -4.05 13.69 -20.11
N ASN A 207 -5.10 14.51 -19.99
CA ASN A 207 -6.44 14.09 -19.61
C ASN A 207 -7.50 14.97 -20.29
N PRO A 208 -8.13 14.50 -21.37
CA PRO A 208 -9.12 15.26 -22.11
C PRO A 208 -10.39 15.62 -21.31
N LEU A 209 -10.62 14.96 -20.17
CA LEU A 209 -11.79 15.16 -19.31
C LEU A 209 -11.50 16.09 -18.12
N ALA A 210 -10.25 16.49 -17.91
CA ALA A 210 -9.87 17.35 -16.80
C ALA A 210 -10.23 18.81 -17.07
N ASP A 211 -10.71 19.53 -16.04
CA ASP A 211 -10.82 20.99 -16.06
C ASP A 211 -9.44 21.60 -15.75
N PRO A 212 -8.79 22.30 -16.69
CA PRO A 212 -7.48 22.89 -16.45
C PRO A 212 -7.44 23.86 -15.27
N ASN A 213 -8.55 24.54 -14.96
CA ASN A 213 -8.58 25.48 -13.84
C ASN A 213 -8.56 24.79 -12.48
N ALA A 214 -9.06 23.55 -12.39
CA ALA A 214 -9.09 22.78 -11.15
C ALA A 214 -7.70 22.27 -10.73
N TYR A 215 -6.73 22.27 -11.65
CA TYR A 215 -5.40 21.68 -11.43
C TYR A 215 -4.28 22.71 -11.32
N MET A 216 -4.59 24.00 -11.37
CA MET A 216 -3.62 25.05 -11.04
C MET A 216 -3.34 25.05 -9.54
N LEU A 217 -2.08 25.20 -9.16
CA LEU A 217 -1.69 25.30 -7.76
C LEU A 217 -1.91 26.72 -7.21
N PRO A 218 -2.22 26.87 -5.91
CA PRO A 218 -2.14 28.14 -5.21
C PRO A 218 -0.71 28.71 -5.23
N PRO A 219 -0.50 29.98 -5.58
CA PRO A 219 0.84 30.59 -5.63
C PRO A 219 1.59 30.55 -4.29
N GLU A 220 0.89 30.44 -3.17
CA GLU A 220 1.49 30.36 -1.84
C GLU A 220 2.22 29.04 -1.59
N LEU A 221 1.99 28.01 -2.43
CA LEU A 221 2.72 26.75 -2.40
C LEU A 221 3.95 26.78 -3.32
N GLU A 222 4.27 27.92 -3.93
CA GLU A 222 5.50 28.09 -4.69
C GLU A 222 6.72 27.82 -3.78
N HIS A 223 7.68 27.04 -4.28
CA HIS A 223 8.86 26.54 -3.55
C HIS A 223 8.62 25.49 -2.45
N GLU A 224 7.38 25.04 -2.23
CA GLU A 224 7.14 23.89 -1.37
C GLU A 224 7.58 22.58 -2.03
N VAL A 225 7.92 21.59 -1.19
CA VAL A 225 8.20 20.23 -1.65
C VAL A 225 6.90 19.45 -1.65
N PHE A 226 6.53 18.86 -2.79
CA PHE A 226 5.32 18.06 -2.94
C PHE A 226 5.61 16.57 -2.77
N GLY A 227 4.60 15.79 -2.40
CA GLY A 227 4.76 14.36 -2.18
C GLY A 227 3.52 13.55 -2.49
N CYS A 228 3.76 12.33 -2.98
CA CYS A 228 2.75 11.29 -3.12
C CYS A 228 3.42 9.93 -2.89
N ASN A 229 2.72 9.01 -2.22
CA ASN A 229 3.11 7.62 -2.12
C ASN A 229 2.29 6.80 -3.11
N LEU A 230 2.97 6.01 -3.94
CA LEU A 230 2.33 4.93 -4.70
C LEU A 230 2.26 3.70 -3.81
N TRP A 231 1.06 3.17 -3.64
CA TRP A 231 0.75 2.03 -2.80
C TRP A 231 0.29 0.88 -3.68
N PHE A 232 1.14 -0.13 -3.82
CA PHE A 232 0.83 -1.36 -4.53
C PHE A 232 0.17 -2.33 -3.54
N GLU A 233 -1.07 -2.72 -3.83
CA GLU A 233 -1.87 -3.57 -2.97
C GLU A 233 -2.33 -4.79 -3.74
N VAL A 234 -1.99 -5.98 -3.24
CA VAL A 234 -2.54 -7.22 -3.78
C VAL A 234 -4.03 -7.26 -3.46
N THR A 235 -4.86 -7.40 -4.49
CA THR A 235 -6.31 -7.49 -4.36
C THR A 235 -6.78 -8.93 -4.32
N ASP A 236 -6.19 -9.79 -5.17
CA ASP A 236 -6.55 -11.20 -5.25
C ASP A 236 -5.33 -12.07 -5.61
N ILE A 237 -5.39 -13.34 -5.20
CA ILE A 237 -4.36 -14.36 -5.45
C ILE A 237 -5.08 -15.65 -5.85
N TYR A 238 -4.65 -16.25 -6.97
CA TYR A 238 -5.21 -17.49 -7.53
C TYR A 238 -4.14 -18.53 -7.81
#